data_AF-A0A5C6KXZ6-F1
#
_entry.id   AF-A0A5C6KXZ6-F1
#
_cell.length_a   1.000
_cell.length_b   1.000
_cell.length_c   1.000
_cell.angle_alpha   90.00
_cell.angle_beta   90.00
_cell.angle_gamma   90.00
#
_symmetry.space_group_name_H-M   'P 1'
#
loop_
_entity.id
_entity.type
_entity.pdbx_description
1 polymer ?
#
loop_
_entity_poly.entity_id
_entity_poly.type
_entity_poly.pdbx_seq_one_letter_code
_entity_poly.pdbx_strand_id
1 'polypeptide(L)'
;MVAKISVGNSLYGAIAYNGEKINEAQGRLLTTNRIYNDGSGKVDINKAMEGFLTFMPPQMKVEKPVVHISLNPHPEDALTDAELQDIAREYLEKLGFGNQPYLVFKHEDIDRHHLHIVTVRVDENGKCISDKNNYYRSKQITRELEKKYGLHDAERRNRRLDTPLSKVDASAGDVKKQVGNTVKALNGQYRFQTMGEYRALLSIYNLTVEEARGNVRGREYHG
;
A
#
# COMPACT_ATOMS: atom_id res chain seq x y z
N MET A 1 10.39 -7.57 -0.34
CA MET A 1 9.08 -7.07 -0.85
C MET A 1 7.90 -7.27 0.13
N VAL A 2 7.20 -6.18 0.50
CA VAL A 2 6.00 -6.22 1.36
C VAL A 2 4.73 -6.10 0.53
N ALA A 3 3.77 -7.01 0.73
CA ALA A 3 2.43 -6.93 0.14
C ALA A 3 1.38 -6.50 1.17
N LYS A 4 0.45 -5.63 0.76
CA LYS A 4 -0.76 -5.29 1.55
C LYS A 4 -1.98 -5.45 0.66
N ILE A 5 -2.96 -6.21 1.15
CA ILE A 5 -4.24 -6.46 0.47
C ILE A 5 -5.34 -5.73 1.24
N SER A 6 -6.22 -5.04 0.53
CA SER A 6 -7.40 -4.37 1.08
C SER A 6 -8.62 -4.72 0.24
N VAL A 7 -9.76 -4.91 0.90
CA VAL A 7 -11.03 -5.26 0.24
C VAL A 7 -12.04 -4.16 0.54
N GLY A 8 -12.77 -3.71 -0.49
CA GLY A 8 -13.72 -2.60 -0.37
C GLY A 8 -14.83 -2.65 -1.42
N ASN A 9 -15.61 -1.56 -1.46
CA ASN A 9 -16.83 -1.48 -2.27
C ASN A 9 -16.70 -0.50 -3.44
N SER A 10 -15.81 0.49 -3.32
CA SER A 10 -15.70 1.56 -4.31
C SER A 10 -14.68 1.22 -5.38
N LEU A 11 -15.17 0.66 -6.49
CA LEU A 11 -14.33 0.39 -7.67
C LEU A 11 -13.86 1.70 -8.29
N TYR A 12 -14.80 2.64 -8.47
CA TYR A 12 -14.51 3.97 -8.97
C TYR A 12 -13.44 4.67 -8.13
N GLY A 13 -13.58 4.67 -6.80
CA GLY A 13 -12.60 5.29 -5.92
C GLY A 13 -11.21 4.65 -6.02
N ALA A 14 -11.13 3.33 -6.18
CA ALA A 14 -9.86 2.64 -6.37
C ALA A 14 -9.21 2.97 -7.73
N ILE A 15 -9.99 3.01 -8.82
CA ILE A 15 -9.45 3.33 -10.15
C ILE A 15 -9.09 4.81 -10.24
N ALA A 16 -9.98 5.71 -9.82
CA ALA A 16 -9.76 7.16 -9.87
C ALA A 16 -8.54 7.58 -9.07
N TYR A 17 -8.38 7.10 -7.83
CA TYR A 17 -7.22 7.43 -7.00
C TYR A 17 -5.89 7.08 -7.66
N ASN A 18 -5.78 5.88 -8.24
CA ASN A 18 -4.54 5.46 -8.90
C ASN A 18 -4.38 6.10 -10.29
N GLY A 19 -5.48 6.32 -11.01
CA GLY A 19 -5.47 6.95 -12.33
C GLY A 19 -5.13 8.44 -12.30
N GLU A 20 -5.65 9.18 -11.33
CA GLU A 20 -5.32 10.59 -11.11
C GLU A 20 -3.83 10.77 -10.82
N LYS A 21 -3.25 9.93 -9.94
CA LYS A 21 -1.80 9.93 -9.68
C LYS A 21 -0.94 9.71 -10.93
N ILE A 22 -1.32 8.77 -11.79
CA ILE A 22 -0.63 8.60 -13.08
C ILE A 22 -0.77 9.86 -13.93
N ASN A 23 -1.98 10.42 -14.00
CA ASN A 23 -2.26 11.57 -14.86
C ASN A 23 -1.55 12.84 -14.39
N GLU A 24 -1.21 12.94 -13.10
CA GLU A 24 -0.33 13.97 -12.51
C GLU A 24 1.18 13.68 -12.71
N ALA A 25 1.53 12.71 -13.56
CA ALA A 25 2.90 12.28 -13.86
C ALA A 25 3.66 11.70 -12.65
N GLN A 26 2.96 11.18 -11.65
CA GLN A 26 3.55 10.51 -10.48
C GLN A 26 3.60 8.97 -10.62
N GLY A 27 3.50 8.46 -11.86
CA GLY A 27 3.48 7.03 -12.12
C GLY A 27 3.09 6.66 -13.56
N ARG A 28 2.83 5.37 -13.77
CA ARG A 28 2.45 4.81 -15.07
C ARG A 28 1.55 3.58 -14.94
N LEU A 29 0.61 3.40 -15.87
CA LEU A 29 -0.11 2.15 -16.04
C LEU A 29 0.82 1.17 -16.76
N LEU A 30 1.23 0.10 -16.07
CA LEU A 30 2.18 -0.85 -16.61
C LEU A 30 1.51 -1.92 -17.46
N THR A 31 0.48 -2.57 -16.91
CA THR A 31 -0.23 -3.65 -17.60
C THR A 31 -1.67 -3.74 -17.14
N THR A 32 -2.49 -4.34 -17.97
CA THR A 32 -3.88 -4.67 -17.69
C THR A 32 -4.14 -6.13 -18.03
N ASN A 33 -5.25 -6.66 -17.53
CA ASN A 33 -5.80 -7.93 -17.99
C ASN A 33 -7.29 -7.78 -18.13
N ARG A 34 -7.84 -8.22 -19.28
CA ARG A 34 -9.27 -8.14 -19.62
C ARG A 34 -9.87 -6.72 -19.52
N ILE A 35 -9.03 -5.70 -19.42
CA ILE A 35 -9.38 -4.28 -19.42
C ILE A 35 -8.58 -3.62 -20.54
N TYR A 36 -9.25 -2.76 -21.31
CA TYR A 36 -8.63 -2.03 -22.41
C TYR A 36 -7.43 -1.19 -21.94
N ASN A 37 -6.36 -1.21 -22.72
CA ASN A 37 -5.16 -0.40 -22.51
C ASN A 37 -4.67 0.06 -23.89
N ASP A 38 -4.51 1.37 -24.09
CA ASP A 38 -4.02 1.94 -25.34
C ASP A 38 -2.48 1.97 -25.44
N GLY A 39 -1.78 1.53 -24.39
CA GLY A 39 -0.32 1.48 -24.33
C GLY A 39 0.33 2.83 -24.01
N SER A 40 -0.45 3.90 -23.83
CA SER A 40 0.08 5.24 -23.53
C SER A 40 0.73 5.33 -22.14
N GLY A 41 0.43 4.36 -21.26
CA GLY A 41 0.81 4.42 -19.85
C GLY A 41 -0.13 5.27 -19.00
N LYS A 42 -1.21 5.82 -19.57
CA LYS A 42 -2.31 6.49 -18.87
C LYS A 42 -3.50 5.54 -18.71
N VAL A 43 -4.49 5.97 -17.93
CA VAL A 43 -5.77 5.26 -17.79
C VAL A 43 -6.94 6.18 -18.11
N ASP A 44 -7.84 5.70 -18.97
CA ASP A 44 -9.18 6.25 -19.11
C ASP A 44 -10.07 5.61 -18.04
N ILE A 45 -10.38 6.39 -16.99
CA ILE A 45 -11.13 5.90 -15.83
C ILE A 45 -12.52 5.38 -16.23
N ASN A 46 -13.20 6.05 -17.18
CA ASN A 46 -14.54 5.67 -17.59
C ASN A 46 -14.52 4.33 -18.35
N LYS A 47 -13.61 4.19 -19.32
CA LYS A 47 -13.45 2.92 -20.05
C LYS A 47 -13.01 1.77 -19.15
N ALA A 48 -12.13 2.04 -18.19
CA ALA A 48 -11.73 1.05 -17.21
C ALA A 48 -12.92 0.60 -16.35
N MET A 49 -13.74 1.55 -15.87
CA MET A 49 -14.96 1.27 -15.13
C MET A 49 -15.93 0.39 -15.93
N GLU A 50 -16.22 0.78 -17.18
CA GLU A 50 -17.06 -0.02 -18.08
C GLU A 50 -16.52 -1.45 -18.24
N GLY A 51 -15.21 -1.58 -18.50
CA GLY A 51 -14.54 -2.87 -18.64
C GLY A 51 -14.62 -3.75 -17.39
N PHE A 52 -14.54 -3.19 -16.19
CA PHE A 52 -14.73 -3.98 -14.97
C PHE A 52 -16.18 -4.39 -14.75
N LEU A 53 -17.13 -3.52 -15.07
CA LEU A 53 -18.56 -3.80 -14.90
C LEU A 53 -19.02 -4.97 -15.77
N THR A 54 -18.38 -5.25 -16.91
CA THR A 54 -18.68 -6.46 -17.71
C THR A 54 -18.35 -7.77 -16.98
N PHE A 55 -17.50 -7.73 -15.95
CA PHE A 55 -17.15 -8.90 -15.11
C PHE A 55 -17.85 -8.88 -13.75
N MET A 56 -18.72 -7.91 -13.49
CA MET A 56 -19.43 -7.74 -12.23
C MET A 56 -20.94 -7.81 -12.47
N PRO A 57 -21.54 -9.02 -12.49
CA PRO A 57 -22.97 -9.15 -12.77
C PRO A 57 -23.81 -8.44 -11.70
N PRO A 58 -24.91 -7.74 -12.07
CA PRO A 58 -25.75 -7.01 -11.12
C PRO A 58 -26.29 -7.87 -9.97
N GLN A 59 -26.47 -9.17 -10.20
CA GLN A 59 -26.99 -10.12 -9.21
C GLN A 59 -25.89 -10.74 -8.32
N MET A 60 -24.65 -10.25 -8.37
CA MET A 60 -23.57 -10.75 -7.52
C MET A 60 -23.94 -10.65 -6.04
N LYS A 61 -23.55 -11.66 -5.26
CA LYS A 61 -23.80 -11.71 -3.80
C LYS A 61 -22.61 -11.18 -2.98
N VAL A 62 -21.68 -10.48 -3.62
CA VAL A 62 -20.41 -10.06 -3.02
C VAL A 62 -20.54 -8.62 -2.53
N GLU A 63 -20.60 -8.44 -1.20
CA GLU A 63 -20.74 -7.12 -0.58
C GLU A 63 -19.55 -6.19 -0.86
N LYS A 64 -18.33 -6.76 -0.83
CA LYS A 64 -17.06 -6.03 -1.03
C LYS A 64 -16.29 -6.59 -2.23
N PRO A 65 -16.69 -6.28 -3.47
CA PRO A 65 -16.17 -6.94 -4.67
C PRO A 65 -14.77 -6.46 -5.06
N VAL A 66 -14.31 -5.31 -4.56
CA VAL A 66 -13.06 -4.69 -5.01
C VAL A 66 -11.90 -5.17 -4.15
N VAL A 67 -10.81 -5.55 -4.80
CA VAL A 67 -9.54 -5.89 -4.17
C VAL A 67 -8.48 -4.92 -4.64
N HIS A 68 -7.85 -4.24 -3.68
CA HIS A 68 -6.72 -3.36 -3.91
C HIS A 68 -5.48 -3.95 -3.23
N ILE A 69 -4.43 -4.17 -4.01
CA ILE A 69 -3.17 -4.74 -3.53
C ILE A 69 -2.08 -3.70 -3.75
N SER A 70 -1.20 -3.52 -2.77
CA SER A 70 0.08 -2.83 -2.97
C SER A 70 1.23 -3.82 -2.82
N LEU A 71 2.16 -3.83 -3.78
CA LEU A 71 3.41 -4.57 -3.72
C LEU A 71 4.56 -3.56 -3.60
N ASN A 72 5.36 -3.72 -2.56
CA ASN A 72 6.37 -2.73 -2.17
C ASN A 72 7.73 -3.42 -2.11
N PRO A 73 8.49 -3.43 -3.22
CA PRO A 73 9.91 -3.82 -3.22
C PRO A 73 10.72 -2.98 -2.22
N HIS A 74 11.91 -3.45 -1.89
CA HIS A 74 12.84 -2.66 -1.10
C HIS A 74 13.29 -1.43 -1.91
N PRO A 75 13.55 -0.26 -1.28
CA PRO A 75 14.01 0.93 -2.02
C PRO A 75 15.30 0.73 -2.83
N GLU A 76 16.13 -0.24 -2.43
CA GLU A 76 17.37 -0.62 -3.13
C GLU A 76 17.15 -1.66 -4.24
N ASP A 77 15.93 -2.22 -4.38
CA ASP A 77 15.59 -3.11 -5.49
C ASP A 77 15.36 -2.29 -6.76
N ALA A 78 16.29 -2.35 -7.71
CA ALA A 78 16.17 -1.69 -9.00
C ALA A 78 15.45 -2.61 -10.01
N LEU A 79 14.12 -2.55 -10.03
CA LEU A 79 13.29 -3.33 -10.95
C LEU A 79 12.91 -2.54 -12.20
N THR A 80 13.04 -3.17 -13.36
CA THR A 80 12.53 -2.65 -14.62
C THR A 80 11.01 -2.72 -14.68
N ASP A 81 10.39 -1.91 -15.55
CA ASP A 81 8.93 -1.97 -15.77
C ASP A 81 8.47 -3.35 -16.25
N ALA A 82 9.30 -4.10 -16.97
CA ALA A 82 9.00 -5.47 -17.41
C ALA A 82 8.98 -6.45 -16.22
N GLU A 83 10.00 -6.41 -15.36
CA GLU A 83 10.05 -7.25 -14.16
C GLU A 83 8.90 -6.94 -13.21
N LEU A 84 8.54 -5.66 -13.04
CA LEU A 84 7.39 -5.25 -12.25
C LEU A 84 6.07 -5.82 -12.79
N GLN A 85 5.89 -5.85 -14.11
CA GLN A 85 4.72 -6.47 -14.75
C GLN A 85 4.67 -7.97 -14.51
N ASP A 86 5.81 -8.66 -14.67
CA ASP A 86 5.89 -10.11 -14.48
C ASP A 86 5.66 -10.49 -13.01
N ILE A 87 6.25 -9.75 -12.07
CA ILE A 87 6.00 -9.88 -10.64
C ILE A 87 4.51 -9.73 -10.33
N ALA A 88 3.85 -8.69 -10.87
CA ALA A 88 2.42 -8.47 -10.62
C ALA A 88 1.56 -9.61 -11.19
N ARG A 89 1.86 -10.08 -12.40
CA ARG A 89 1.13 -11.17 -13.07
C ARG A 89 1.27 -12.47 -12.29
N GLU A 90 2.49 -12.88 -11.98
CA GLU A 90 2.77 -14.10 -11.20
C GLU A 90 2.15 -14.04 -9.80
N TYR A 91 2.21 -12.87 -9.16
CA TYR A 91 1.59 -12.66 -7.85
C TYR A 91 0.09 -12.88 -7.91
N LEU A 92 -0.60 -12.30 -8.90
CA LEU A 92 -2.05 -12.45 -9.08
C LEU A 92 -2.44 -13.88 -9.44
N GLU A 93 -1.69 -14.54 -10.33
CA GLU A 93 -1.90 -15.95 -10.68
C GLU A 93 -1.85 -16.85 -9.45
N LYS A 94 -0.76 -16.79 -8.68
CA LYS A 94 -0.59 -17.59 -7.46
C LYS A 94 -1.62 -17.25 -6.38
N LEU A 95 -2.07 -16.00 -6.31
CA LEU A 95 -3.10 -15.57 -5.35
C LEU A 95 -4.52 -16.02 -5.77
N GLY A 96 -4.73 -16.36 -7.04
CA GLY A 96 -6.00 -16.83 -7.59
C GLY A 96 -6.80 -15.77 -8.36
N PHE A 97 -6.17 -14.64 -8.70
CA PHE A 97 -6.74 -13.53 -9.45
C PHE A 97 -6.21 -13.42 -10.88
N GLY A 98 -5.39 -14.37 -11.36
CA GLY A 98 -4.78 -14.30 -12.70
C GLY A 98 -5.80 -14.18 -13.85
N ASN A 99 -6.97 -14.79 -13.68
CA ASN A 99 -8.08 -14.71 -14.66
C ASN A 99 -9.03 -13.53 -14.43
N GLN A 100 -8.84 -12.73 -13.38
CA GLN A 100 -9.71 -11.59 -13.08
C GLN A 100 -9.31 -10.38 -13.90
N PRO A 101 -10.24 -9.45 -14.22
CA PRO A 101 -9.84 -8.17 -14.75
C PRO A 101 -8.96 -7.44 -13.72
N TYR A 102 -7.88 -6.83 -14.19
CA TYR A 102 -7.03 -6.03 -13.33
C TYR A 102 -6.31 -4.91 -14.06
N LEU A 103 -5.90 -3.92 -13.27
CA LEU A 103 -5.01 -2.83 -13.66
C LEU A 103 -3.80 -2.83 -12.72
N VAL A 104 -2.59 -2.69 -13.27
CA VAL A 104 -1.33 -2.60 -12.52
C VAL A 104 -0.71 -1.23 -12.74
N PHE A 105 -0.69 -0.44 -11.68
CA PHE A 105 -0.16 0.91 -11.60
C PHE A 105 1.23 0.86 -10.96
N LYS A 106 2.21 1.54 -11.55
CA LYS A 106 3.47 1.88 -10.89
C LYS A 106 3.36 3.30 -10.36
N HIS A 107 3.64 3.48 -9.08
CA HIS A 107 3.74 4.80 -8.47
C HIS A 107 5.20 5.13 -8.14
N GLU A 108 5.55 6.41 -8.31
CA GLU A 108 6.88 7.01 -8.10
C GLU A 108 6.78 8.24 -7.18
N ASP A 109 5.67 8.39 -6.44
CA ASP A 109 5.34 9.52 -5.57
C ASP A 109 6.11 9.57 -4.24
N ILE A 110 6.97 8.58 -3.99
CA ILE A 110 7.83 8.46 -2.81
C ILE A 110 9.21 7.94 -3.24
N ASP A 111 10.20 7.96 -2.34
CA ASP A 111 11.59 7.46 -2.58
C ASP A 111 11.70 5.95 -2.92
N ARG A 112 10.62 5.30 -3.34
CA ARG A 112 10.58 3.91 -3.80
C ARG A 112 9.51 3.71 -4.86
N HIS A 113 9.85 2.93 -5.88
CA HIS A 113 8.87 2.43 -6.82
C HIS A 113 8.04 1.33 -6.17
N HIS A 114 6.73 1.41 -6.32
CA HIS A 114 5.82 0.41 -5.81
C HIS A 114 4.62 0.24 -6.73
N LEU A 115 4.00 -0.93 -6.64
CA LEU A 115 2.86 -1.27 -7.47
C LEU A 115 1.58 -1.15 -6.68
N HIS A 116 0.55 -0.63 -7.35
CA HIS A 116 -0.83 -0.74 -6.96
C HIS A 116 -1.57 -1.59 -7.98
N ILE A 117 -2.37 -2.54 -7.51
CA ILE A 117 -3.14 -3.44 -8.34
C ILE A 117 -4.59 -3.33 -7.92
N VAL A 118 -5.46 -3.00 -8.88
CA VAL A 118 -6.92 -3.00 -8.70
C VAL A 118 -7.49 -4.18 -9.45
N THR A 119 -8.25 -5.03 -8.75
CA THR A 119 -8.96 -6.19 -9.32
C THR A 119 -10.28 -6.42 -8.58
N VAL A 120 -11.04 -7.43 -9.00
CA VAL A 120 -12.31 -7.82 -8.38
C VAL A 120 -12.27 -9.26 -7.90
N ARG A 121 -13.01 -9.56 -6.84
CA ARG A 121 -13.15 -10.90 -6.25
C ARG A 121 -14.48 -11.57 -6.60
N VAL A 122 -14.94 -11.37 -7.83
CA VAL A 122 -16.20 -11.88 -8.36
C VAL A 122 -15.87 -12.78 -9.54
N ASP A 123 -16.24 -14.05 -9.47
CA ASP A 123 -16.06 -14.96 -10.60
C ASP A 123 -17.13 -14.75 -11.68
N GLU A 124 -17.01 -15.48 -12.79
CA GLU A 124 -17.93 -15.41 -13.93
C GLU A 124 -19.39 -15.75 -13.57
N ASN A 125 -19.61 -16.46 -12.46
CA ASN A 125 -20.93 -16.83 -11.95
C ASN A 125 -21.45 -15.82 -10.91
N GLY A 126 -20.76 -14.71 -10.70
CA GLY A 126 -21.12 -13.70 -9.70
C GLY A 126 -20.82 -14.13 -8.25
N LYS A 127 -20.03 -15.21 -8.06
CA LYS A 127 -19.68 -15.74 -6.74
C LYS A 127 -18.36 -15.15 -6.24
N CYS A 128 -18.26 -15.06 -4.92
CA CYS A 128 -17.09 -14.54 -4.23
C CYS A 128 -15.88 -15.47 -4.39
N ILE A 129 -14.78 -14.94 -4.92
CA ILE A 129 -13.47 -15.56 -4.82
C ILE A 129 -13.02 -15.48 -3.36
N SER A 130 -12.64 -16.63 -2.80
CA SER A 130 -12.29 -16.73 -1.39
C SER A 130 -11.00 -15.96 -1.08
N ASP A 131 -11.03 -15.20 0.02
CA ASP A 131 -9.89 -14.49 0.60
C ASP A 131 -9.28 -15.23 1.80
N LYS A 132 -9.72 -16.46 2.05
CA LYS A 132 -9.23 -17.28 3.16
C LYS A 132 -7.72 -17.45 3.05
N ASN A 133 -7.03 -17.18 4.16
CA ASN A 133 -5.57 -17.29 4.28
C ASN A 133 -4.78 -16.43 3.30
N ASN A 134 -5.38 -15.39 2.70
CA ASN A 134 -4.68 -14.52 1.75
C ASN A 134 -3.43 -13.88 2.35
N TYR A 135 -3.42 -13.56 3.64
CA TYR A 135 -2.22 -13.06 4.32
C TYR A 135 -1.04 -14.05 4.24
N TYR A 136 -1.27 -15.32 4.61
CA TYR A 136 -0.24 -16.35 4.59
C TYR A 136 0.20 -16.69 3.16
N ARG A 137 -0.78 -16.85 2.25
CA ARG A 137 -0.51 -17.11 0.84
C ARG A 137 0.28 -15.98 0.20
N SER A 138 -0.14 -14.74 0.41
CA SER A 138 0.56 -13.54 -0.07
C SER A 138 2.01 -13.52 0.43
N LYS A 139 2.24 -13.75 1.73
CA LYS A 139 3.60 -13.79 2.30
C LYS A 139 4.47 -14.88 1.68
N GLN A 140 3.90 -16.06 1.40
CA GLN A 140 4.62 -17.13 0.73
C GLN A 140 4.98 -16.73 -0.70
N ILE A 141 4.01 -16.18 -1.44
CA ILE A 141 4.21 -15.74 -2.82
C ILE A 141 5.27 -14.64 -2.89
N THR A 142 5.24 -13.62 -2.01
CA THR A 142 6.25 -12.56 -2.03
C THR A 142 7.65 -13.11 -1.77
N ARG A 143 7.81 -14.07 -0.86
CA ARG A 143 9.12 -14.73 -0.62
C ARG A 143 9.61 -15.54 -1.81
N GLU A 144 8.71 -16.22 -2.51
CA GLU A 144 9.05 -16.94 -3.74
C GLU A 144 9.51 -15.97 -4.84
N LEU A 145 8.81 -14.84 -4.99
CA LEU A 145 9.16 -13.80 -5.94
C LEU A 145 10.47 -13.11 -5.58
N GLU A 146 10.70 -12.80 -4.30
CA GLU A 146 11.98 -12.26 -3.82
C GLU A 146 13.15 -13.16 -4.22
N LYS A 147 13.04 -14.47 -3.99
CA LYS A 147 14.07 -15.44 -4.38
C LYS A 147 14.25 -15.51 -5.90
N LYS A 148 13.14 -15.53 -6.65
CA LYS A 148 13.17 -15.67 -8.11
C LYS A 148 13.83 -14.47 -8.79
N TYR A 149 13.53 -13.26 -8.32
CA TYR A 149 14.01 -12.00 -8.89
C TYR A 149 15.24 -11.43 -8.17
N GLY A 150 15.80 -12.16 -7.19
CA GLY A 150 16.97 -11.71 -6.43
C GLY A 150 16.72 -10.45 -5.59
N LEU A 151 15.50 -10.24 -5.10
CA LEU A 151 15.10 -9.07 -4.34
C LEU A 151 15.50 -9.17 -2.87
N HIS A 152 15.59 -8.03 -2.21
CA HIS A 152 15.76 -7.99 -0.77
C HIS A 152 14.55 -8.60 -0.05
N ASP A 153 14.84 -9.54 0.85
CA ASP A 153 13.83 -10.15 1.71
C ASP A 153 13.17 -9.07 2.59
N ALA A 154 11.84 -9.10 2.66
CA ALA A 154 11.08 -8.26 3.57
C ALA A 154 11.14 -8.72 5.04
N GLU A 155 11.68 -9.90 5.32
CA GLU A 155 11.89 -10.37 6.67
C GLU A 155 12.70 -9.36 7.47
N ARG A 156 12.21 -9.13 8.69
CA ARG A 156 12.74 -8.16 9.65
C ARG A 156 14.27 -8.24 9.63
N ARG A 157 14.92 -7.25 9.02
CA ARG A 157 16.16 -6.72 9.60
C ARG A 157 15.79 -6.51 11.05
N ASN A 158 16.41 -7.27 11.97
CA ASN A 158 16.42 -6.94 13.38
C ASN A 158 16.53 -5.42 13.42
N ARG A 159 15.49 -4.74 13.95
CA ARG A 159 15.48 -3.28 14.05
C ARG A 159 16.85 -2.94 14.62
N ARG A 160 17.75 -2.40 13.79
CA ARG A 160 19.00 -1.86 14.30
C ARG A 160 18.53 -0.67 15.09
N LEU A 161 18.33 -0.90 16.39
CA LEU A 161 18.08 0.15 17.37
C LEU A 161 19.25 1.14 17.39
N ASP A 162 20.37 0.77 16.74
CA ASP A 162 21.56 1.58 16.53
C ASP A 162 21.47 2.61 15.38
N THR A 163 20.30 2.81 14.76
CA THR A 163 20.18 3.93 13.80
C THR A 163 20.24 5.24 14.59
N PRO A 164 21.24 6.11 14.39
CA PRO A 164 21.36 7.34 15.17
C PRO A 164 20.13 8.21 14.94
N LEU A 165 19.41 8.52 16.02
CA LEU A 165 18.30 9.46 15.96
C LEU A 165 18.85 10.88 15.77
N SER A 166 18.35 11.57 14.75
CA SER A 166 18.67 12.98 14.51
C SER A 166 17.57 13.86 15.10
N LYS A 167 17.93 15.07 15.53
CA LYS A 167 16.92 16.08 15.93
C LYS A 167 16.05 16.42 14.73
N VAL A 168 14.76 16.67 14.99
CA VAL A 168 13.85 17.11 13.93
C VAL A 168 14.24 18.51 13.48
N ASP A 169 14.36 18.69 12.17
CA ASP A 169 14.66 19.95 11.51
C ASP A 169 13.51 20.32 10.57
N ALA A 170 12.75 21.33 10.96
CA ALA A 170 11.61 21.80 10.18
C ALA A 170 12.02 22.39 8.81
N SER A 171 13.27 22.83 8.67
CA SER A 171 13.80 23.43 7.44
C SER A 171 14.24 22.40 6.40
N ALA A 172 14.54 21.16 6.82
CA ALA A 172 15.01 20.08 5.95
C ALA A 172 13.90 19.38 5.14
N GLY A 173 12.63 19.75 5.33
CA GLY A 173 11.48 19.15 4.62
C GLY A 173 11.04 17.79 5.17
N ASP A 174 9.89 17.28 4.72
CA ASP A 174 9.25 16.04 5.20
C ASP A 174 9.22 15.88 6.74
N VAL A 175 8.84 16.96 7.43
CA VAL A 175 8.77 17.04 8.91
C VAL A 175 7.93 15.90 9.50
N LYS A 176 6.87 15.48 8.79
CA LYS A 176 6.00 14.38 9.20
C LYS A 176 6.76 13.05 9.30
N LYS A 177 7.59 12.71 8.31
CA LYS A 177 8.43 11.50 8.33
C LYS A 177 9.49 11.62 9.42
N GLN A 178 10.11 12.79 9.59
CA GLN A 178 11.09 13.03 10.66
C GLN A 178 10.49 12.78 12.06
N VAL A 179 9.39 13.46 12.39
CA VAL A 179 8.65 13.29 13.66
C VAL A 179 8.26 11.83 13.86
N GLY A 180 7.68 11.22 12.82
CA GLY A 180 7.20 9.84 12.87
C GLY A 180 8.31 8.82 13.13
N ASN A 181 9.50 9.01 12.56
CA ASN A 181 10.65 8.12 12.77
C ASN A 181 11.21 8.26 14.19
N THR A 182 11.39 9.49 14.67
CA THR A 182 11.87 9.76 16.03
C THR A 182 10.94 9.17 17.09
N VAL A 183 9.64 9.46 17.01
CA VAL A 183 8.64 8.94 17.97
C VAL A 183 8.61 7.40 17.96
N LYS A 184 8.63 6.77 16.77
CA LYS A 184 8.61 5.29 16.66
C LYS A 184 9.83 4.63 17.28
N ALA A 185 11.01 5.25 17.16
CA ALA A 185 12.23 4.73 17.74
C ALA A 185 12.22 4.87 19.26
N LEU A 186 11.88 6.07 19.77
CA LEU A 186 11.81 6.34 21.21
C LEU A 186 10.81 5.40 21.91
N ASN A 187 9.63 5.21 21.34
CA ASN A 187 8.62 4.29 21.88
C ASN A 187 9.02 2.81 21.79
N GLY A 188 9.99 2.47 20.92
CA GLY A 188 10.54 1.12 20.81
C GLY A 188 11.68 0.85 21.79
N GLN A 189 12.43 1.89 22.18
CA GLN A 189 13.64 1.79 23.00
C GLN A 189 13.38 2.10 24.48
N TYR A 190 12.46 3.01 24.77
CA TYR A 190 12.21 3.51 26.11
C TYR A 190 10.81 3.14 26.60
N ARG A 191 10.69 3.03 27.91
CA ARG A 191 9.42 2.96 28.63
C ARG A 191 9.33 4.19 29.51
N PHE A 192 8.19 4.85 29.48
CA PHE A 192 7.89 6.05 30.25
C PHE A 192 6.59 5.81 31.02
N GLN A 193 6.50 6.36 32.23
CA GLN A 193 5.36 6.21 33.13
C GLN A 193 4.49 7.46 33.16
N THR A 194 5.03 8.61 32.73
CA THR A 194 4.32 9.90 32.76
C THR A 194 4.48 10.66 31.45
N MET A 195 3.52 11.54 31.15
CA MET A 195 3.61 12.45 30.00
C MET A 195 4.79 13.42 30.13
N GLY A 196 5.17 13.76 31.37
CA GLY A 196 6.35 14.58 31.65
C GLY A 196 7.66 13.91 31.22
N GLU A 197 7.84 12.62 31.55
CA GLU A 197 8.99 11.82 31.09
C GLU A 197 9.05 11.73 29.58
N TYR A 198 7.90 11.47 28.94
CA TYR A 198 7.83 11.37 27.49
C TYR A 198 8.16 12.71 26.80
N ARG A 199 7.61 13.83 27.31
CA ARG A 199 7.94 15.18 26.83
C ARG A 199 9.41 15.52 27.03
N ALA A 200 10.00 15.16 28.16
CA ALA A 200 11.43 15.39 28.42
C ALA A 200 12.30 14.66 27.40
N LEU A 201 12.00 13.39 27.11
CA LEU A 201 12.70 12.60 26.11
C LEU A 201 12.55 13.17 24.69
N LEU A 202 11.34 13.58 24.30
CA LEU A 202 11.06 14.20 23.00
C LEU A 202 11.82 15.52 22.81
N SER A 203 12.00 16.31 23.88
CA SER A 203 12.65 17.62 23.80
C SER A 203 14.11 17.56 23.34
N ILE A 204 14.80 16.44 23.60
CA ILE A 204 16.16 16.16 23.11
C ILE A 204 16.21 16.20 21.58
N TYR A 205 15.09 15.89 20.91
CA TYR A 205 14.96 15.79 19.46
C TYR A 205 14.16 16.94 18.84
N ASN A 206 14.04 18.08 19.54
CA ASN A 206 13.23 19.24 19.13
C ASN A 206 11.73 18.93 18.99
N LEU A 207 11.23 17.97 19.74
CA LEU A 207 9.81 17.59 19.76
C LEU A 207 9.19 17.90 21.13
N THR A 208 7.89 18.20 21.11
CA THR A 208 7.07 18.27 22.32
C THR A 208 5.77 17.50 22.08
N VAL A 209 5.07 17.21 23.16
CA VAL A 209 3.74 16.61 23.13
C VAL A 209 2.86 17.30 24.16
N GLU A 210 1.62 17.56 23.78
CA GLU A 210 0.60 18.15 24.63
C GLU A 210 -0.57 17.19 24.76
N GLU A 211 -1.16 17.13 25.97
CA GLU A 211 -2.39 16.37 26.16
C GLU A 211 -3.52 17.10 25.45
N ALA A 212 -4.18 16.40 24.53
CA ALA A 212 -5.40 16.89 23.92
C ALA A 212 -6.56 16.62 24.90
N ARG A 213 -7.06 17.69 25.51
CA ARG A 213 -8.28 17.64 26.33
C ARG A 213 -9.43 18.25 25.54
N GLY A 214 -10.54 17.54 25.43
CA GLY A 214 -11.69 18.04 24.69
C GLY A 214 -12.96 17.24 24.94
N ASN A 215 -14.03 17.61 24.26
CA ASN A 215 -15.30 16.90 24.29
C ASN A 215 -15.72 16.54 22.86
N VAL A 216 -15.87 15.25 22.59
CA VAL A 216 -16.30 14.75 21.28
C VAL A 216 -17.63 14.03 21.47
N ARG A 217 -18.69 14.58 20.86
CA ARG A 217 -20.06 14.02 20.92
C ARG A 217 -20.57 13.80 22.37
N GLY A 218 -20.28 14.74 23.26
CA GLY A 218 -20.72 14.70 24.66
C GLY A 218 -19.87 13.80 25.57
N ARG A 219 -18.77 13.22 25.07
CA ARG A 219 -17.80 12.47 25.88
C ARG A 219 -16.53 13.26 26.03
N GLU A 220 -16.10 13.46 27.27
CA GLU A 220 -14.76 13.96 27.56
C GLU A 220 -13.72 13.00 27.00
N TYR A 221 -12.73 13.58 26.33
CA TYR A 221 -11.58 12.89 25.79
C TYR A 221 -10.32 13.49 26.41
N HIS A 222 -9.51 12.61 26.97
CA HIS A 222 -8.16 12.87 27.43
C HIS A 222 -7.23 12.00 26.59
N GLY A 223 -6.46 12.60 25.70
CA GLY A 223 -5.52 11.92 24.81
C GLY A 223 -4.14 12.55 24.79
#